data_AF-A0A433PC58-F1
#
_entry.id   AF-A0A433PC58-F1
#
_cell.length_a   1.000
_cell.length_b   1.000
_cell.length_c   1.000
_cell.angle_alpha   90.00
_cell.angle_beta   90.00
_cell.angle_gamma   90.00
#
_symmetry.space_group_name_H-M   'P 1'
#
loop_
_entity.id
_entity.type
_entity.pdbx_description
1 polymer ?
#
loop_
_entity_poly.entity_id
_entity_poly.type
_entity_poly.pdbx_seq_one_letter_code
_entity_poly.pdbx_strand_id
1 'polypeptide(L)'
;MTKWKIQLTRHCRPNPSHYSETTSNTTLNIAYALATNPIVQTRFHAEIDSILGLLAFSNSVDVPYTYSILRESLRLHPVAPIHGMEARVDTVVQGHLFPKGTNSLLMIRAAALR
;
A
#
# COMPACT_ATOMS: atom_id res chain seq x y z
N MET A 1 -20.55 30.43 -24.03
CA MET A 1 -19.17 30.06 -23.60
C MET A 1 -19.10 29.56 -22.14
N THR A 2 -20.18 29.07 -21.54
CA THR A 2 -20.24 28.79 -20.08
C THR A 2 -20.25 27.30 -19.72
N LYS A 3 -20.40 26.40 -20.69
CA LYS A 3 -20.47 24.94 -20.47
C LYS A 3 -19.11 24.30 -20.15
N TRP A 4 -18.03 24.84 -20.73
CA TRP A 4 -16.67 24.27 -20.61
C TRP A 4 -16.03 24.46 -19.22
N LYS A 5 -16.32 25.56 -18.51
CA LYS A 5 -15.76 25.82 -17.17
C LYS A 5 -16.28 24.85 -16.08
N ILE A 6 -17.47 24.28 -16.24
CA ILE A 6 -18.08 23.35 -15.26
C ILE A 6 -17.56 21.93 -15.45
N GLN A 7 -17.23 21.51 -16.68
CA GLN A 7 -16.71 20.16 -16.92
C GLN A 7 -15.26 19.98 -16.45
N LEU A 8 -14.43 21.02 -16.55
CA LEU A 8 -13.02 20.97 -16.12
C LEU A 8 -12.86 20.87 -14.59
N THR A 9 -13.79 21.42 -13.81
CA THR A 9 -13.73 21.41 -12.34
C THR A 9 -14.10 20.05 -11.71
N ARG A 10 -14.78 19.16 -12.45
CA ARG A 10 -15.05 17.78 -11.98
C ARG A 10 -13.89 16.83 -12.22
N HIS A 11 -13.07 17.08 -13.24
CA HIS A 11 -11.99 16.18 -13.66
C HIS A 11 -10.76 16.26 -12.74
N CYS A 12 -10.57 17.38 -12.04
CA CYS A 12 -9.36 17.65 -11.24
C CYS A 12 -9.60 17.69 -9.72
N ARG A 13 -10.77 17.26 -9.19
CA ARG A 13 -10.85 16.98 -7.76
C ARG A 13 -10.26 15.59 -7.52
N PRO A 14 -9.07 15.45 -6.91
CA PRO A 14 -8.67 14.16 -6.38
C PRO A 14 -9.78 13.72 -5.41
N ASN A 15 -10.40 12.57 -5.65
CA ASN A 15 -11.41 12.07 -4.74
C ASN A 15 -10.71 11.75 -3.40
N PRO A 16 -10.94 12.52 -2.32
CA PRO A 16 -10.20 12.32 -1.08
C PRO A 16 -10.55 10.98 -0.43
N SER A 17 -11.70 10.39 -0.77
CA SER A 17 -12.18 9.18 -0.10
C SER A 17 -11.41 7.91 -0.45
N HIS A 18 -10.66 7.84 -1.55
CA HIS A 18 -10.01 6.58 -1.96
C HIS A 18 -8.62 6.36 -1.32
N TYR A 19 -7.86 7.43 -1.08
CA TYR A 19 -6.52 7.35 -0.49
C TYR A 19 -6.56 7.17 1.04
N SER A 20 -7.65 7.60 1.68
CA SER A 20 -7.87 7.47 3.12
C SER A 20 -7.95 6.00 3.54
N GLU A 21 -8.75 5.20 2.83
CA GLU A 21 -9.06 3.83 3.27
C GLU A 21 -7.83 2.92 3.22
N THR A 22 -7.00 3.03 2.18
CA THR A 22 -5.83 2.17 2.04
C THR A 22 -4.77 2.46 3.10
N THR A 23 -4.53 3.74 3.37
CA THR A 23 -3.59 4.20 4.40
C THR A 23 -4.10 3.87 5.79
N SER A 24 -5.38 4.11 6.07
CA SER A 24 -6.01 3.83 7.37
C SER A 24 -5.94 2.34 7.71
N ASN A 25 -6.24 1.47 6.75
CA ASN A 25 -6.13 0.02 6.93
C ASN A 25 -4.68 -0.41 7.15
N THR A 26 -3.72 0.18 6.43
CA THR A 26 -2.30 -0.12 6.63
C THR A 26 -1.85 0.26 8.04
N THR A 27 -2.20 1.47 8.49
CA THR A 27 -1.86 1.95 9.85
C THR A 27 -2.51 1.09 10.92
N LEU A 28 -3.77 0.69 10.74
CA LEU A 28 -4.47 -0.22 11.65
C LEU A 28 -3.77 -1.58 11.75
N ASN A 29 -3.37 -2.16 10.62
CA ASN A 29 -2.65 -3.43 10.58
C ASN A 29 -1.28 -3.34 11.29
N ILE A 30 -0.56 -2.23 11.10
CA ILE A 30 0.71 -1.98 11.80
C ILE A 30 0.47 -1.85 13.31
N ALA A 31 -0.52 -1.07 13.73
CA ALA A 31 -0.85 -0.91 15.14
C ALA A 31 -1.20 -2.25 15.80
N TYR A 32 -1.98 -3.09 15.10
CA TYR A 32 -2.29 -4.44 15.53
C TYR A 32 -1.03 -5.32 15.63
N ALA A 33 -0.14 -5.28 14.63
CA ALA A 33 1.10 -6.05 14.64
C ALA A 33 2.02 -5.64 15.80
N LEU A 34 2.12 -4.35 16.10
CA LEU A 34 2.90 -3.85 17.24
C LEU A 34 2.28 -4.28 18.58
N ALA A 35 0.96 -4.13 18.74
CA ALA A 35 0.25 -4.50 19.96
C ALA A 35 0.35 -6.01 20.28
N THR A 36 0.48 -6.86 19.26
CA THR A 36 0.59 -8.31 19.40
C THR A 36 2.04 -8.81 19.50
N ASN A 37 3.04 -7.96 19.27
CA ASN A 37 4.45 -8.33 19.28
C ASN A 37 5.30 -7.35 20.13
N PRO A 38 5.31 -7.50 21.48
CA PRO A 38 5.99 -6.57 22.38
C PRO A 38 7.48 -6.38 22.09
N ILE A 39 8.17 -7.43 21.62
CA ILE A 39 9.60 -7.36 21.27
C ILE A 39 9.83 -6.43 20.07
N VAL A 40 8.97 -6.54 19.05
CA VAL A 40 9.01 -5.66 17.86
C VAL A 40 8.68 -4.23 18.25
N GLN A 41 7.68 -4.05 19.12
CA GLN A 41 7.30 -2.74 19.64
C GLN A 41 8.44 -2.05 20.40
N THR A 42 9.13 -2.75 21.30
CA THR A 42 10.28 -2.19 22.03
C THR A 42 11.39 -1.76 21.08
N ARG A 43 11.71 -2.57 20.08
CA ARG A 43 12.74 -2.23 19.09
C ARG A 43 12.34 -1.05 18.20
N PHE A 44 11.05 -0.97 17.85
CA PHE A 44 10.49 0.17 17.12
C PHE A 44 10.63 1.47 17.93
N HIS A 45 10.23 1.46 19.21
CA HIS A 45 10.41 2.63 20.08
C HIS A 45 11.87 3.05 20.20
N ALA A 46 12.80 2.11 20.36
CA ALA A 46 14.23 2.42 20.41
C ALA A 46 14.75 3.11 19.13
N GLU A 47 14.28 2.70 17.94
CA GLU A 47 14.62 3.39 16.69
C GLU A 47 14.08 4.83 16.69
N ILE A 48 12.80 5.01 17.03
CA ILE A 48 12.16 6.32 17.05
C ILE A 48 12.80 7.27 18.09
N ASP A 49 13.12 6.76 19.27
CA ASP A 49 13.78 7.54 20.33
C ASP A 49 15.18 8.00 19.90
N SER A 50 15.90 7.17 19.14
CA SER A 50 17.24 7.50 18.64
C SER A 50 17.25 8.67 17.65
N ILE A 51 16.12 8.93 16.99
CA ILE A 51 15.99 9.95 15.95
C ILE A 51 15.14 11.15 16.36
N LEU A 52 14.50 11.11 17.53
CA LEU A 52 13.51 12.11 17.95
C LEU A 52 14.06 13.54 17.91
N GLY A 53 15.35 13.71 18.25
CA GLY A 53 16.05 15.00 18.17
C GLY A 53 16.43 15.45 16.76
N LEU A 54 16.49 14.53 15.78
CA LEU A 54 16.86 14.79 14.38
C LEU A 54 15.66 15.17 13.52
N LEU A 55 14.46 14.74 13.91
CA LEU A 55 13.20 15.02 13.20
C LEU A 55 12.87 16.52 13.12
N ALA A 56 13.38 17.34 14.03
CA ALA A 56 13.20 18.80 14.00
C ALA A 56 14.10 19.51 12.98
N PHE A 57 15.18 18.86 12.51
CA PHE A 57 16.24 19.51 11.74
C PHE A 57 16.47 18.90 10.35
N SER A 58 15.87 17.73 10.05
CA SER A 58 16.02 17.06 8.76
C SER A 58 14.68 16.58 8.22
N ASN A 59 14.43 16.86 6.94
CA ASN A 59 13.29 16.32 6.19
C ASN A 59 13.49 14.84 5.80
N SER A 60 14.67 14.28 6.07
CA SER A 60 15.10 12.96 5.62
C SER A 60 15.78 12.26 6.79
N VAL A 61 15.01 11.53 7.58
CA VAL A 61 15.54 10.69 8.66
C VAL A 61 15.40 9.24 8.25
N ASP A 62 16.49 8.48 8.36
CA ASP A 62 16.50 7.07 8.02
C ASP A 62 15.84 6.24 9.13
N VAL A 63 14.83 5.45 8.77
CA VAL A 63 14.01 4.63 9.68
C VAL A 63 13.88 3.20 9.14
N PRO A 64 15.01 2.48 8.95
CA PRO A 64 15.02 1.21 8.24
C PRO A 64 14.18 0.12 8.92
N TYR A 65 14.08 0.12 10.26
CA TYR A 65 13.28 -0.84 10.99
C TYR A 65 11.79 -0.54 10.85
N THR A 66 11.39 0.74 10.93
CA THR A 66 10.02 1.18 10.65
C THR A 66 9.60 0.80 9.23
N TYR A 67 10.46 1.00 8.23
CA TYR A 67 10.20 0.53 6.87
C TYR A 67 10.05 -0.99 6.79
N SER A 68 10.84 -1.74 7.55
CA SER A 68 10.73 -3.20 7.61
C SER A 68 9.39 -3.64 8.19
N ILE A 69 8.90 -2.98 9.25
CA ILE A 69 7.58 -3.23 9.84
C ILE A 69 6.47 -2.96 8.83
N LEU A 70 6.54 -1.83 8.11
CA LEU A 70 5.57 -1.50 7.06
C LEU A 70 5.52 -2.59 5.98
N ARG A 71 6.70 -3.01 5.48
CA ARG A 71 6.80 -4.05 4.44
C ARG A 71 6.24 -5.38 4.92
N GLU A 72 6.53 -5.76 6.15
CA GLU A 72 6.05 -7.02 6.72
C GLU A 72 4.54 -6.97 7.00
N SER A 73 4.03 -5.84 7.47
CA SER A 73 2.58 -5.63 7.62
C SER A 73 1.85 -5.77 6.28
N LEU A 74 2.38 -5.18 5.20
CA LEU A 74 1.80 -5.32 3.86
C LEU A 74 1.96 -6.74 3.28
N ARG A 75 3.00 -7.48 3.67
CA ARG A 75 3.18 -8.89 3.28
C ARG A 75 2.11 -9.78 3.91
N LEU A 76 1.84 -9.60 5.21
CA LEU A 76 0.86 -10.38 5.96
C LEU A 76 -0.60 -9.96 5.67
N HIS A 77 -0.82 -8.64 5.58
CA HIS A 77 -2.12 -8.00 5.42
C HIS A 77 -2.11 -6.97 4.29
N PRO A 78 -2.01 -7.41 3.02
CA PRO A 78 -2.07 -6.50 1.88
C PRO A 78 -3.46 -5.86 1.81
N VAL A 79 -3.50 -4.53 1.67
CA VAL A 79 -4.77 -3.78 1.66
C VAL A 79 -5.59 -4.01 0.38
N ALA A 80 -4.91 -4.39 -0.70
CA ALA A 80 -5.54 -4.92 -1.91
C ALA A 80 -5.19 -6.42 -2.02
N PRO A 81 -5.94 -7.33 -1.37
CA PRO A 81 -5.61 -8.76 -1.37
C PRO A 81 -5.88 -9.43 -2.72
N ILE A 82 -6.73 -8.83 -3.57
CA ILE A 82 -7.09 -9.31 -4.90
C ILE A 82 -6.90 -8.18 -5.90
N HIS A 83 -6.17 -8.46 -6.99
CA HIS A 83 -6.02 -7.53 -8.10
C HIS A 83 -6.67 -8.09 -9.36
N GLY A 84 -7.67 -7.38 -9.88
CA GLY A 84 -8.32 -7.72 -11.14
C GLY A 84 -7.55 -7.16 -12.32
N MET A 85 -7.29 -7.99 -13.32
CA MET A 85 -6.61 -7.61 -14.56
C MET A 85 -7.35 -8.17 -15.76
N GLU A 86 -7.28 -7.47 -16.88
CA GLU A 86 -7.84 -7.93 -18.16
C GLU A 86 -6.71 -8.01 -19.20
N ALA A 87 -6.65 -9.13 -19.92
CA ALA A 87 -5.73 -9.29 -21.04
C ALA A 87 -6.13 -8.38 -22.21
N ARG A 88 -5.36 -7.32 -22.48
CA ARG A 88 -5.66 -6.37 -23.58
C ARG A 88 -5.33 -6.93 -24.97
N VAL A 89 -4.45 -7.92 -25.01
CA VAL A 89 -4.01 -8.69 -26.17
C VAL A 89 -3.78 -10.14 -25.75
N ASP A 90 -3.76 -11.05 -26.70
CA ASP A 90 -3.40 -12.45 -26.45
C ASP A 90 -2.01 -12.50 -25.80
N THR A 91 -1.93 -13.05 -24.60
CA THR A 91 -0.71 -13.03 -23.77
C THR A 91 -0.44 -14.43 -23.24
N VAL A 92 0.82 -14.89 -23.31
CA VAL A 92 1.23 -16.16 -22.71
C VAL A 92 1.92 -15.89 -21.39
N VAL A 93 1.39 -16.44 -20.29
CA VAL A 93 1.98 -16.33 -18.94
C VAL A 93 2.29 -17.74 -18.44
N GLN A 94 3.55 -18.00 -18.09
CA GLN A 94 4.00 -19.33 -17.60
C GLN A 94 3.57 -20.48 -18.53
N GLY A 95 3.66 -20.28 -19.85
CA GLY A 95 3.26 -21.27 -20.86
C GLY A 95 1.76 -21.40 -21.11
N HIS A 96 0.91 -20.64 -20.41
CA HIS A 96 -0.54 -20.67 -20.57
C HIS A 96 -1.02 -19.46 -21.39
N LEU A 97 -1.87 -19.70 -22.39
CA LEU A 97 -2.44 -18.65 -23.22
C LEU A 97 -3.63 -17.98 -22.50
N PHE A 98 -3.58 -16.66 -22.40
CA PHE A 98 -4.65 -15.78 -21.95
C PHE A 98 -5.14 -14.96 -23.16
N PRO A 99 -6.25 -15.35 -23.81
CA PRO A 99 -6.81 -14.61 -24.92
C PRO A 99 -7.21 -13.19 -24.52
N LYS A 100 -7.25 -12.27 -25.47
CA LYS A 100 -7.76 -10.91 -25.30
C LYS A 100 -9.17 -10.92 -24.68
N GLY A 101 -9.38 -10.07 -23.68
CA GLY A 101 -10.63 -9.95 -22.92
C GLY A 101 -10.73 -10.91 -21.73
N THR A 102 -9.73 -11.77 -21.50
CA THR A 102 -9.72 -12.65 -20.33
C THR A 102 -9.52 -11.84 -19.05
N ASN A 103 -10.47 -11.95 -18.13
CA ASN A 103 -10.36 -11.38 -16.78
C ASN A 103 -9.64 -12.38 -15.86
N SER A 104 -8.60 -11.90 -15.19
CA SER A 104 -7.80 -12.66 -14.23
C SER A 104 -7.83 -12.00 -12.87
N LEU A 105 -7.90 -12.80 -11.81
CA LEU A 105 -7.83 -12.34 -10.43
C LEU A 105 -6.53 -12.83 -9.81
N LEU A 106 -5.64 -11.90 -9.46
CA LEU A 106 -4.41 -12.19 -8.76
C LEU A 106 -4.62 -12.08 -7.25
N MET A 107 -4.48 -13.19 -6.54
CA MET A 107 -4.53 -13.25 -5.08
C MET A 107 -3.16 -12.85 -4.50
N ILE A 108 -2.98 -11.55 -4.22
CA ILE A 108 -1.70 -10.97 -3.75
C ILE A 108 -1.25 -11.61 -2.44
N ARG A 109 -2.17 -11.82 -1.49
CA ARG A 109 -1.82 -12.42 -0.19
C ARG A 109 -1.27 -13.84 -0.32
N ALA A 110 -1.86 -14.65 -1.19
CA ALA A 110 -1.39 -16.02 -1.42
C ALA A 110 0.00 -16.04 -2.09
N ALA A 111 0.31 -15.04 -2.91
CA ALA A 111 1.63 -14.88 -3.52
C ALA A 111 2.69 -14.38 -2.52
N ALA A 112 2.32 -13.51 -1.56
CA ALA A 112 3.23 -12.93 -0.58
C ALA A 112 3.59 -13.85 0.61
N LEU A 113 2.88 -14.98 0.76
CA LEU A 113 3.11 -16.00 1.79
C LEU A 113 3.99 -17.18 1.31
N ARG A 114 4.47 -17.12 0.06
CA ARG A 114 5.41 -18.08 -0.52
C ARG A 114 6.81 -17.50 -0.53
#